data_AF-A0A1E5H1V8-F1
#
_entry.id   AF-A0A1E5H1V8-F1
#
_cell.length_a   1.000
_cell.length_b   1.000
_cell.length_c   1.000
_cell.angle_alpha   90.00
_cell.angle_beta   90.00
_cell.angle_gamma   90.00
#
_symmetry.space_group_name_H-M   'P 1'
#
loop_
_entity.id
_entity.type
_entity.pdbx_description
1 polymer ?
#
loop_
_entity_poly.entity_id
_entity_poly.type
_entity_poly.pdbx_seq_one_letter_code
_entity_poly.pdbx_strand_id
1 'polypeptide(L)'
;MKKITPQMFITLIENKEERFAIIINHWFYYIEKGRIYKFQQHSNAKVLTMMDSYYDGQMDSETLINELKKSIINQIQYDWFTDVWMEAIIERIGGSAYDLEAFFF
;
A
#
# COMPACT_ATOMS: atom_id res chain seq x y z
N MET A 1 6.15 -3.86 8.24
CA MET A 1 6.32 -3.20 6.93
C MET A 1 7.79 -3.22 6.57
N LYS A 2 8.14 -3.23 5.29
CA LYS A 2 9.52 -3.25 4.79
C LYS A 2 9.76 -2.02 3.93
N LYS A 3 10.93 -1.39 4.10
CA LYS A 3 11.38 -0.33 3.19
C LYS A 3 11.85 -0.97 1.89
N ILE A 4 11.36 -0.44 0.77
CA ILE A 4 11.77 -0.84 -0.58
C ILE A 4 12.16 0.40 -1.37
N THR A 5 13.15 0.25 -2.25
CA THR A 5 13.51 1.34 -3.16
C THR A 5 12.48 1.46 -4.29
N PRO A 6 12.39 2.62 -4.95
CA PRO A 6 11.60 2.78 -6.17
C PRO A 6 11.88 1.70 -7.23
N GLN A 7 13.14 1.29 -7.38
CA GLN A 7 13.54 0.30 -8.37
C GLN A 7 13.06 -1.11 -7.99
N MET A 8 13.12 -1.48 -6.71
CA MET A 8 12.54 -2.73 -6.22
C MET A 8 11.03 -2.76 -6.43
N PHE A 9 10.34 -1.64 -6.22
CA PHE A 9 8.90 -1.53 -6.46
C PHE A 9 8.52 -1.81 -7.92
N ILE A 10 9.26 -1.23 -8.88
CA ILE A 10 9.03 -1.46 -10.31
C ILE A 10 9.18 -2.95 -10.64
N THR A 11 10.28 -3.57 -10.19
CA THR A 11 10.52 -5.00 -10.39
C THR A 11 9.41 -5.88 -9.80
N LEU A 12 8.88 -5.53 -8.63
CA LEU A 12 7.79 -6.26 -7.99
C LEU A 12 6.47 -6.20 -8.80
N ILE A 13 6.16 -5.05 -9.39
CA ILE A 13 5.00 -4.93 -10.28
C ILE A 13 5.19 -5.78 -11.54
N GLU A 14 6.36 -5.69 -12.17
CA GLU A 14 6.68 -6.39 -13.42
C GLU A 14 6.67 -7.92 -13.26
N ASN A 15 7.17 -8.41 -12.12
CA ASN A 15 7.20 -9.84 -11.82
C ASN A 15 5.80 -10.43 -11.63
N LYS A 16 4.82 -9.64 -11.19
CA LYS A 16 3.40 -10.06 -10.98
C LYS A 16 3.20 -11.24 -10.01
N GLU A 17 4.21 -11.60 -9.24
CA GLU A 17 4.14 -12.75 -8.33
C GLU A 17 3.60 -12.36 -6.95
N GLU A 18 3.96 -11.16 -6.49
CA GLU A 18 3.65 -10.75 -5.13
C GLU A 18 2.35 -9.94 -5.05
N ARG A 19 1.64 -10.16 -3.95
CA ARG A 19 0.59 -9.26 -3.47
C ARG A 19 1.21 -8.42 -2.38
N PHE A 20 1.05 -7.11 -2.48
CA PHE A 20 1.54 -6.19 -1.46
C PHE A 20 0.75 -4.89 -1.48
N ALA A 21 0.76 -4.19 -0.36
CA ALA A 21 0.23 -2.85 -0.25
C ALA A 21 1.38 -1.87 -0.05
N ILE A 22 1.23 -0.65 -0.53
CA ILE A 22 2.25 0.38 -0.41
C ILE A 22 1.61 1.73 -0.11
N ILE A 23 2.33 2.54 0.65
CA ILE A 23 1.93 3.91 0.95
C ILE A 23 2.80 4.85 0.13
N ILE A 24 2.17 5.68 -0.71
CA ILE A 24 2.87 6.70 -1.52
C ILE A 24 2.13 8.02 -1.33
N ASN A 25 2.82 9.05 -0.82
CA ASN A 25 2.25 10.38 -0.58
C ASN A 25 0.92 10.34 0.20
N HIS A 26 0.86 9.56 1.29
CA HIS A 26 -0.33 9.35 2.13
C HIS A 26 -1.50 8.60 1.46
N TRP A 27 -1.29 8.03 0.27
CA TRP A 27 -2.28 7.18 -0.40
C TRP A 27 -1.89 5.72 -0.28
N PHE A 28 -2.90 4.88 -0.02
CA PHE A 28 -2.75 3.44 0.00
C PHE A 28 -3.04 2.87 -1.38
N TYR A 29 -2.11 2.02 -1.81
CA TYR A 29 -2.22 1.26 -3.04
C TYR A 29 -2.13 -0.23 -2.72
N TYR A 30 -3.00 -1.02 -3.32
CA TYR A 30 -2.95 -2.46 -3.29
C TYR A 30 -2.49 -2.96 -4.66
N ILE A 31 -1.48 -3.83 -4.66
CA ILE A 31 -0.94 -4.44 -5.87
C ILE A 31 -1.29 -5.93 -5.83
N GLU A 32 -1.92 -6.38 -6.90
CA GLU A 32 -2.22 -7.79 -7.11
C GLU A 32 -1.88 -8.20 -8.54
N LYS A 33 -0.89 -9.09 -8.69
CA LYS A 33 -0.49 -9.63 -10.00
C LYS A 33 -0.17 -8.53 -11.03
N GLY A 34 0.46 -7.45 -10.56
CA GLY A 34 0.81 -6.28 -11.36
C GLY A 34 -0.33 -5.30 -11.64
N ARG A 35 -1.56 -5.57 -11.18
CA ARG A 35 -2.64 -4.58 -11.17
C ARG A 35 -2.50 -3.71 -9.94
N ILE A 36 -2.76 -2.41 -10.10
CA ILE A 36 -2.61 -1.44 -9.03
C ILE A 36 -3.94 -0.78 -8.75
N TYR A 37 -4.34 -0.85 -7.48
CA TYR A 37 -5.63 -0.37 -7.01
C TYR A 37 -5.41 0.70 -5.95
N LYS A 38 -5.97 1.89 -6.15
CA LYS A 38 -5.92 2.98 -5.18
C LYS A 38 -7.21 3.03 -4.37
N PHE A 39 -7.09 3.10 -3.05
CA PHE A 39 -8.22 3.16 -2.13
C PHE A 39 -8.91 4.54 -2.11
N GLN A 40 -10.25 4.54 -2.14
CA GLN A 40 -11.13 5.72 -2.32
C GLN A 40 -11.41 6.58 -1.05
N GLN A 41 -10.53 6.60 -0.05
CA GLN A 41 -10.54 7.56 1.06
C GLN A 41 -11.54 7.39 2.24
N HIS A 42 -12.74 6.83 2.12
CA HIS A 42 -13.59 6.64 3.32
C HIS A 42 -13.02 5.62 4.32
N SER A 43 -12.20 4.69 3.87
CA SER A 43 -11.41 3.75 4.67
C SER A 43 -10.02 4.28 5.04
N ASN A 44 -9.48 5.28 4.32
CA ASN A 44 -8.11 5.76 4.53
C ASN A 44 -7.96 6.44 5.88
N ALA A 45 -8.99 7.11 6.41
CA ALA A 45 -8.93 7.72 7.74
C ALA A 45 -8.67 6.66 8.83
N LYS A 46 -9.40 5.53 8.80
CA LYS A 46 -9.19 4.43 9.76
C LYS A 46 -7.78 3.87 9.65
N VAL A 47 -7.28 3.71 8.42
CA VAL A 47 -5.94 3.16 8.18
C VAL A 47 -4.83 4.16 8.57
N LEU A 48 -5.01 5.45 8.32
CA LEU A 48 -4.10 6.50 8.79
C LEU A 48 -4.03 6.49 10.32
N THR A 49 -5.18 6.41 11.00
CA THR A 49 -5.20 6.28 12.47
C THR A 49 -4.47 5.03 12.97
N MET A 50 -4.55 3.90 12.26
CA MET A 50 -3.78 2.69 12.60
C MET A 50 -2.27 2.92 12.41
N MET A 51 -1.86 3.57 11.32
CA MET A 51 -0.46 3.91 11.07
C MET A 51 0.08 4.88 12.12
N ASP A 52 -0.68 5.91 12.47
CA ASP A 52 -0.34 6.85 13.55
C ASP A 52 -0.19 6.11 14.88
N SER A 53 -1.15 5.25 15.22
CA SER A 53 -1.08 4.43 16.44
C SER A 53 0.14 3.51 16.48
N TYR A 54 0.59 3.01 15.33
CA TYR A 54 1.80 2.21 15.21
C TYR A 54 3.07 3.05 15.42
N TYR A 55 3.17 4.22 14.79
CA TYR A 55 4.33 5.10 14.99
C TYR A 55 4.41 5.68 16.40
N ASP A 56 3.26 5.92 17.04
CA ASP A 56 3.17 6.34 18.45
C ASP A 56 3.47 5.20 19.45
N GLY A 57 3.74 3.98 18.95
CA GLY A 57 4.04 2.81 19.77
C GLY A 57 2.84 2.25 20.53
N GLN A 58 1.62 2.69 20.22
CA GLN A 58 0.38 2.21 20.84
C GLN A 58 -0.17 0.94 20.18
N MET A 59 0.32 0.62 18.99
CA MET A 59 -0.03 -0.58 18.24
C MET A 59 1.24 -1.32 17.85
N ASP A 60 1.30 -2.63 18.13
CA ASP A 60 2.41 -3.46 17.67
C ASP A 60 2.28 -3.78 16.18
N SER A 61 3.38 -4.26 15.59
CA SER A 61 3.41 -4.58 14.15
C SER A 61 2.48 -5.73 13.76
N GLU A 62 2.25 -6.71 14.62
CA GLU A 62 1.39 -7.86 14.31
C GLU A 62 -0.08 -7.44 14.25
N THR A 63 -0.51 -6.62 15.22
CA THR A 63 -1.85 -6.02 15.27
C THR A 63 -2.10 -5.12 14.07
N LEU A 64 -1.14 -4.25 13.72
CA LEU A 64 -1.25 -3.40 12.53
C LEU A 64 -1.43 -4.24 11.26
N ILE A 65 -0.63 -5.29 11.11
CA ILE A 65 -0.66 -6.19 9.95
C ILE A 65 -2.03 -6.86 9.82
N ASN A 66 -2.59 -7.37 10.92
CA ASN A 66 -3.89 -8.02 10.90
C ASN A 66 -5.03 -7.05 10.55
N GLU A 67 -5.01 -5.83 11.10
CA GLU A 67 -6.03 -4.83 10.79
C GLU A 67 -5.90 -4.28 9.36
N LEU A 68 -4.67 -4.11 8.84
CA LEU A 68 -4.42 -3.78 7.43
C LEU A 68 -4.96 -4.87 6.51
N LYS A 69 -4.69 -6.16 6.81
CA LYS A 69 -5.23 -7.30 6.05
C LYS A 69 -6.75 -7.25 5.98
N LYS A 70 -7.42 -7.05 7.13
CA LYS A 70 -8.90 -6.92 7.18
C LYS A 70 -9.41 -5.73 6.37
N SER A 71 -8.76 -4.57 6.50
CA SER A 71 -9.14 -3.36 5.75
C SER A 71 -9.04 -3.58 4.24
N ILE A 72 -7.97 -4.24 3.79
CA ILE A 72 -7.70 -4.50 2.38
C ILE A 72 -8.70 -5.51 1.83
N ILE A 73 -8.96 -6.62 2.54
CA ILE A 73 -9.98 -7.59 2.15
C ILE A 73 -11.36 -6.96 2.07
N ASN A 74 -11.75 -6.14 3.05
CA ASN A 74 -13.04 -5.45 3.03
C ASN A 74 -13.15 -4.54 1.80
N GLN A 75 -12.10 -3.76 1.50
CA GLN A 75 -12.12 -2.87 0.33
C GLN A 75 -12.15 -3.64 -0.99
N ILE A 76 -11.53 -4.81 -1.06
CA ILE A 76 -11.65 -5.72 -2.20
C ILE A 76 -13.09 -6.23 -2.34
N GLN A 77 -13.72 -6.66 -1.24
CA GLN A 77 -15.09 -7.18 -1.26
C GLN A 77 -16.12 -6.15 -1.71
N TYR A 78 -15.88 -4.87 -1.45
CA TYR A 78 -16.79 -3.79 -1.82
C TYR A 78 -16.38 -3.04 -3.12
N ASP A 79 -15.35 -3.51 -3.83
CA ASP A 79 -14.75 -2.84 -5.00
C ASP A 79 -14.46 -1.34 -4.77
N TRP A 80 -14.04 -0.98 -3.55
CA TRP A 80 -13.78 0.40 -3.14
C TRP A 80 -12.39 0.88 -3.50
N PHE A 81 -12.04 0.68 -4.76
CA PHE A 81 -10.78 1.13 -5.31
C PHE A 81 -10.97 1.63 -6.73
N THR A 82 -9.96 2.35 -7.20
CA THR A 82 -9.85 2.76 -8.61
C THR A 82 -8.64 2.08 -9.19
N ASP A 83 -8.79 1.52 -10.39
CA ASP A 83 -7.66 1.06 -11.17
C ASP A 83 -6.73 2.24 -11.45
N VAL A 84 -5.44 2.03 -11.23
CA VAL A 84 -4.40 3.01 -11.51
C VAL A 84 -3.44 2.43 -12.53
N TRP A 85 -3.18 3.21 -13.56
CA TRP A 85 -2.18 2.91 -14.57
C TRP A 85 -0.79 2.84 -13.94
N MET A 86 -0.04 1.82 -14.33
CA MET A 86 1.30 1.56 -13.81
C MET A 86 2.22 2.76 -14.04
N GLU A 87 2.15 3.35 -15.23
CA GLU A 87 2.92 4.51 -15.66
C GLU A 87 2.69 5.71 -14.73
N ALA A 88 1.44 5.96 -14.36
CA ALA A 88 1.07 7.08 -13.48
C ALA A 88 1.66 6.94 -12.07
N ILE A 89 1.82 5.71 -11.59
CA ILE A 89 2.46 5.44 -10.29
C ILE A 89 3.98 5.48 -10.43
N ILE A 90 4.55 4.88 -11.47
CA ILE A 90 6.00 4.91 -11.70
C ILE A 90 6.50 6.35 -11.83
N GLU A 91 5.79 7.23 -12.55
CA GLU A 91 6.13 8.65 -12.63
C GLU A 91 6.12 9.33 -11.25
N ARG A 92 5.11 9.03 -10.42
CA ARG A 92 4.98 9.59 -9.07
C ARG A 92 6.13 9.15 -8.14
N ILE A 93 6.65 7.95 -8.34
CA ILE A 93 7.71 7.38 -7.50
C ILE A 93 9.10 7.70 -8.08
N GLY A 94 9.25 7.79 -9.40
CA GLY A 94 10.52 8.01 -10.08
C GLY A 94 11.18 9.35 -9.75
N GLY A 95 10.39 10.33 -9.29
CA GLY A 95 10.90 11.58 -8.73
C GLY A 95 11.18 11.57 -7.22
N SER A 96 10.85 10.47 -6.51
CA SER A 96 11.03 10.37 -5.05
C SER A 96 12.45 9.90 -4.71
N ALA A 97 13.15 10.69 -3.91
CA ALA A 97 14.45 10.31 -3.33
C ALA A 97 14.31 9.40 -2.09
N TYR A 98 13.09 9.04 -1.71
CA TYR A 98 12.80 8.32 -0.46
C TYR A 98 12.41 6.87 -0.71
N ASP A 99 12.85 6.00 0.19
CA ASP A 99 12.36 4.63 0.29
C ASP A 99 10.85 4.61 0.54
N LEU A 100 10.20 3.63 -0.06
CA LEU A 100 8.77 3.40 0.09
C LEU A 100 8.53 2.36 1.17
N GLU A 101 7.41 2.48 1.87
CA GLU A 101 7.02 1.48 2.85
C GLU A 101 5.99 0.53 2.25
N ALA A 102 6.41 -0.73 2.07
CA ALA A 102 5.60 -1.79 1.53
C ALA A 102 5.21 -2.82 2.61
N PHE A 103 4.02 -3.37 2.43
CA PHE A 103 3.44 -4.43 3.25
C PHE A 103 3.14 -5.64 2.37
N PHE A 104 3.88 -6.73 2.57
CA PHE A 104 3.76 -7.97 1.80
C PHE A 104 2.82 -8.96 2.51
N PHE A 105 2.05 -9.74 1.74
CA PHE A 105 1.03 -10.65 2.27
C PHE A 105 1.47 -12.12 2.37
#